data_AF-A0A349XV17-F1
#
_entry.id   AF-A0A349XV17-F1
#
_cell.length_a   1.000
_cell.length_b   1.000
_cell.length_c   1.000
_cell.angle_alpha   90.00
_cell.angle_beta   90.00
_cell.angle_gamma   90.00
#
_symmetry.space_group_name_H-M   'P 1'
#
loop_
_entity.id
_entity.type
_entity.pdbx_description
1 polymer ?
#
loop_
_entity_poly.entity_id
_entity_poly.type
_entity_poly.pdbx_seq_one_letter_code
_entity_poly.pdbx_strand_id
1 'polypeptide(L)'
;MEQAKKLRLPPVDIYRAPFVEPIGHLAMHASKAEQLVFDLCAAIPFDGSPDQLHPGTAEQKCRNWTPKAEEFIAERLALLPHEETREAAATAISAFLRIKEFRNRVIHDAVEVGIDFDGKAFALAVQYHRDGKNPSEVYLHRVTPEQIADLAYDFYELCKDLETLIHTVRHGSIDRME
;
A
#
# COMPACT_ATOMS: atom_id res chain seq x y z
N MET A 1 33.23 -9.63 -13.48
CA MET A 1 31.85 -10.11 -13.34
C MET A 1 31.28 -9.41 -12.12
N GLU A 2 30.48 -8.39 -12.36
CA GLU A 2 29.80 -7.62 -11.31
C GLU A 2 28.71 -8.53 -10.73
N GLN A 3 28.82 -8.87 -9.44
CA GLN A 3 27.77 -9.62 -8.75
C GLN A 3 26.49 -8.80 -8.86
N ALA A 4 25.48 -9.33 -9.57
CA ALA A 4 24.15 -8.74 -9.61
C ALA A 4 23.72 -8.50 -8.15
N LYS A 5 23.58 -7.23 -7.77
CA LYS A 5 23.19 -6.82 -6.42
C LYS A 5 21.80 -7.43 -6.20
N LYS A 6 21.73 -8.49 -5.40
CA LYS A 6 20.50 -9.26 -5.21
C LYS A 6 19.43 -8.33 -4.64
N LEU A 7 18.41 -8.01 -5.43
CA LEU A 7 17.29 -7.16 -5.01
C LEU A 7 16.71 -7.72 -3.71
N ARG A 8 16.63 -6.87 -2.69
CA ARG A 8 15.99 -7.24 -1.43
C ARG A 8 14.50 -7.07 -1.65
N LEU A 9 13.76 -8.18 -1.73
CA LEU A 9 12.30 -8.19 -1.80
C LEU A 9 11.69 -8.56 -0.44
N PRO A 10 10.46 -8.14 -0.13
CA PRO A 10 9.77 -8.56 1.08
C PRO A 10 9.61 -10.08 1.13
N PRO A 11 9.62 -10.70 2.33
CA PRO A 11 9.41 -12.12 2.46
C PRO A 11 8.00 -12.50 1.98
N VAL A 12 7.91 -13.56 1.19
CA VAL A 12 6.66 -14.18 0.73
C VAL A 12 6.57 -15.60 1.24
N ASP A 13 5.34 -16.12 1.30
CA ASP A 13 5.08 -17.53 1.62
C ASP A 13 5.89 -18.46 0.69
N ILE A 14 6.33 -19.60 1.21
CA ILE A 14 7.12 -20.62 0.51
C ILE A 14 6.45 -21.11 -0.78
N TYR A 15 5.12 -21.02 -0.85
CA TYR A 15 4.34 -21.38 -2.04
C TYR A 15 4.31 -20.31 -3.14
N ARG A 16 4.81 -19.10 -2.85
CA ARG A 16 4.87 -17.94 -3.77
C ARG A 16 6.30 -17.62 -4.23
N ALA A 17 7.33 -18.11 -3.53
CA ALA A 17 8.71 -18.07 -4.01
C ALA A 17 8.94 -19.23 -5.02
N PRO A 18 9.43 -19.01 -6.25
CA PRO A 18 10.22 -17.88 -6.77
C PRO A 18 9.54 -17.10 -7.92
N PHE A 19 8.20 -17.04 -7.97
CA PHE A 19 7.46 -16.61 -9.18
C PHE A 19 6.97 -15.16 -9.18
N VAL A 20 7.32 -14.36 -8.17
CA VAL A 20 6.80 -12.99 -8.04
C VAL A 20 7.90 -11.99 -8.32
N GLU A 21 7.81 -11.31 -9.46
CA GLU A 21 8.67 -10.17 -9.83
C GLU A 21 8.45 -9.00 -8.84
N PRO A 22 9.37 -8.01 -8.74
CA PRO A 22 9.22 -6.87 -7.84
C PRO A 22 7.85 -6.18 -7.92
N ILE A 23 7.29 -6.05 -9.13
CA ILE A 23 5.96 -5.45 -9.34
C ILE A 23 4.84 -6.30 -8.74
N GLY A 24 4.97 -7.63 -8.77
CA GLY A 24 4.03 -8.54 -8.13
C GLY A 24 4.08 -8.44 -6.61
N HIS A 25 5.28 -8.28 -6.02
CA HIS A 25 5.43 -8.03 -4.58
C HIS A 25 4.76 -6.72 -4.19
N LEU A 26 5.01 -5.65 -4.95
CA LEU A 26 4.37 -4.35 -4.75
C LEU A 26 2.84 -4.46 -4.83
N ALA A 27 2.31 -5.10 -5.88
CA ALA A 27 0.87 -5.25 -6.07
C ALA A 27 0.23 -6.02 -4.91
N MET A 28 0.87 -7.12 -4.49
CA MET A 28 0.41 -7.97 -3.39
C MET A 28 0.40 -7.23 -2.05
N HIS A 29 1.51 -6.59 -1.65
CA HIS A 29 1.58 -5.88 -0.38
C HIS A 29 0.69 -4.62 -0.36
N ALA A 30 0.58 -3.91 -1.48
CA ALA A 30 -0.34 -2.78 -1.59
C ALA A 30 -1.81 -3.22 -1.44
N SER A 31 -2.20 -4.33 -2.07
CA SER A 31 -3.55 -4.88 -1.91
C SER A 31 -3.82 -5.34 -0.48
N LYS A 32 -2.82 -5.95 0.18
CA LYS A 32 -2.93 -6.35 1.58
C LYS A 32 -3.09 -5.14 2.50
N ALA A 33 -2.28 -4.10 2.33
CA ALA A 33 -2.36 -2.87 3.12
C ALA A 33 -3.73 -2.19 2.97
N GLU A 34 -4.29 -2.15 1.76
CA GLU A 34 -5.64 -1.61 1.51
C GLU A 34 -6.72 -2.39 2.27
N GLN A 35 -6.67 -3.73 2.21
CA GLN A 35 -7.59 -4.57 2.99
C GLN A 35 -7.46 -4.32 4.49
N LEU A 36 -6.23 -4.21 5.01
CA LEU A 36 -5.98 -3.95 6.42
C LEU A 36 -6.53 -2.59 6.87
N VAL A 37 -6.48 -1.55 6.03
CA VAL A 37 -7.12 -0.26 6.36
C VAL A 37 -8.64 -0.43 6.48
N PHE A 38 -9.28 -1.21 5.60
CA PHE A 38 -10.71 -1.49 5.70
C PHE A 38 -11.04 -2.29 6.97
N ASP A 39 -10.23 -3.30 7.27
CA ASP A 39 -10.39 -4.13 8.47
C ASP A 39 -10.20 -3.30 9.76
N LEU A 40 -9.26 -2.36 9.76
CA LEU A 40 -9.08 -1.41 10.87
C LEU A 40 -10.32 -0.53 11.06
N CYS A 41 -10.82 0.10 9.99
CA CYS A 41 -12.03 0.94 10.06
C CYS A 41 -13.25 0.15 10.54
N ALA A 42 -13.34 -1.12 10.15
CA ALA A 42 -14.40 -2.05 10.54
C ALA A 42 -14.30 -2.49 12.01
N ALA A 43 -13.08 -2.74 12.49
CA ALA A 43 -12.80 -3.20 13.85
C ALA A 43 -12.97 -2.11 14.92
N ILE A 44 -12.76 -0.84 14.56
CA ILE A 44 -13.01 0.28 15.46
C ILE A 44 -14.49 0.28 15.92
N PRO A 45 -14.83 0.61 17.17
CA PRO A 45 -13.89 0.90 18.26
C PRO A 45 -13.28 -0.35 18.90
N PHE A 46 -13.95 -1.51 18.84
CA PHE A 46 -13.47 -2.83 19.29
C PHE A 46 -14.41 -3.95 18.81
N ASP A 47 -14.00 -5.21 18.95
CA ASP A 47 -14.81 -6.36 18.55
C ASP A 47 -16.01 -6.58 19.50
N GLY A 48 -17.20 -6.74 18.94
CA GLY A 48 -18.45 -6.88 19.67
C GLY A 48 -19.15 -5.54 20.01
N SER A 49 -18.54 -4.41 19.64
CA SER A 49 -19.20 -3.10 19.78
C SER A 49 -20.47 -3.01 18.92
N PRO A 50 -21.56 -2.37 19.38
CA PRO A 50 -22.71 -2.04 18.54
C PRO A 50 -22.36 -1.20 17.31
N ASP A 51 -21.27 -0.43 17.40
CA ASP A 51 -20.77 0.42 16.31
C ASP A 51 -19.79 -0.31 15.38
N GLN A 52 -19.48 -1.58 15.65
CA GLN A 52 -18.63 -2.40 14.79
C GLN A 52 -19.27 -2.58 13.42
N LEU A 53 -18.46 -2.51 12.36
CA LEU A 53 -18.93 -2.70 10.99
C LEU A 53 -18.44 -4.03 10.43
N HIS A 54 -19.18 -4.56 9.46
CA HIS A 54 -18.66 -5.64 8.63
C HIS A 54 -17.55 -5.10 7.71
N PRO A 55 -16.44 -5.83 7.48
CA PRO A 55 -15.34 -5.38 6.63
C PRO A 55 -15.79 -4.91 5.23
N GLY A 56 -16.71 -5.64 4.59
CA GLY A 56 -17.27 -5.25 3.29
C GLY A 56 -18.02 -3.91 3.29
N THR A 57 -18.57 -3.47 4.42
CA THR A 57 -19.20 -2.15 4.54
C THR A 57 -18.15 -1.04 4.63
N ALA A 58 -17.06 -1.27 5.38
CA ALA A 58 -15.94 -0.34 5.44
C ALA A 58 -15.25 -0.21 4.07
N GLU A 59 -15.05 -1.33 3.36
CA GLU A 59 -14.55 -1.34 1.99
C GLU A 59 -15.40 -0.46 1.07
N GLN A 60 -16.73 -0.65 1.05
CA GLN A 60 -17.61 0.15 0.18
C GLN A 60 -17.52 1.65 0.44
N LYS A 61 -17.31 2.06 1.69
CA LYS A 61 -17.17 3.47 2.07
C LYS A 61 -15.79 4.04 1.71
N CYS A 62 -14.73 3.22 1.73
CA CYS A 62 -13.35 3.67 1.54
C CYS A 62 -12.76 3.41 0.15
N ARG A 63 -13.31 2.47 -0.64
CA ARG A 63 -12.70 1.95 -1.89
C ARG A 63 -12.26 3.02 -2.90
N ASN A 64 -12.98 4.13 -2.97
CA ASN A 64 -12.72 5.20 -3.94
C ASN A 64 -11.88 6.36 -3.39
N TRP A 65 -11.52 6.34 -2.10
CA TRP A 65 -10.65 7.35 -1.46
C TRP A 65 -11.05 8.80 -1.77
N THR A 66 -12.35 9.07 -1.69
CA THR A 66 -12.94 10.41 -1.92
C THR A 66 -12.99 11.22 -0.62
N PRO A 67 -13.31 12.53 -0.64
CA PRO A 67 -13.50 13.30 0.61
C PRO A 67 -14.51 12.66 1.57
N LYS A 68 -15.53 11.96 1.06
CA LYS A 68 -16.48 11.20 1.89
C LYS A 68 -15.84 9.99 2.59
N ALA A 69 -14.82 9.39 1.98
CA ALA A 69 -14.06 8.32 2.61
C ALA A 69 -13.21 8.88 3.76
N GLU A 70 -12.61 10.06 3.57
CA GLU A 70 -11.85 10.77 4.61
C GLU A 70 -12.75 11.15 5.80
N GLU A 71 -13.93 11.71 5.53
CA GLU A 71 -14.95 11.99 6.54
C GLU A 71 -15.33 10.72 7.32
N PHE A 72 -15.63 9.62 6.62
CA PHE A 72 -15.93 8.35 7.25
C PHE A 72 -14.78 7.84 8.12
N ILE A 73 -13.54 7.90 7.64
CA ILE A 73 -12.36 7.48 8.42
C ILE A 73 -12.22 8.34 9.67
N ALA A 74 -12.40 9.66 9.56
CA ALA A 74 -12.35 10.57 10.70
C ALA A 74 -13.44 10.25 11.73
N GLU A 75 -14.67 9.98 11.28
CA GLU A 75 -15.77 9.52 12.14
C GLU A 75 -15.42 8.22 12.87
N ARG A 76 -14.81 7.24 12.17
CA ARG A 76 -14.35 6.00 12.82
C ARG A 76 -13.29 6.29 13.87
N LEU A 77 -12.23 7.00 13.52
CA LEU A 77 -11.14 7.32 14.44
C LEU A 77 -11.64 8.06 15.70
N ALA A 78 -12.68 8.90 15.59
CA ALA A 78 -13.28 9.57 16.73
C ALA A 78 -13.91 8.62 17.76
N LEU A 79 -14.30 7.39 17.36
CA LEU A 79 -14.83 6.37 18.25
C LEU A 79 -13.76 5.70 19.11
N LEU A 80 -12.47 5.83 18.76
CA LEU A 80 -11.38 5.30 19.59
C LEU A 80 -11.25 6.15 20.85
N PRO A 81 -11.40 5.57 22.06
CA PRO A 81 -11.37 6.36 23.30
C PRO A 81 -9.95 6.82 23.67
N HIS A 82 -8.92 6.07 23.27
CA HIS A 82 -7.52 6.37 23.61
C HIS A 82 -6.87 7.24 22.53
N GLU A 83 -6.36 8.41 22.94
CA GLU A 83 -5.69 9.37 22.07
C GLU A 83 -4.48 8.75 21.36
N GLU A 84 -3.62 8.03 22.09
CA GLU A 84 -2.43 7.38 21.52
C GLU A 84 -2.78 6.39 20.40
N THR A 85 -3.77 5.51 20.62
CA THR A 85 -4.24 4.55 19.60
C THR A 85 -4.86 5.27 18.40
N ARG A 86 -5.60 6.35 18.66
CA ARG A 86 -6.23 7.17 17.61
C ARG A 86 -5.17 7.85 16.74
N GLU A 87 -4.16 8.47 17.34
CA GLU A 87 -3.06 9.11 16.62
C GLU A 87 -2.23 8.10 15.83
N ALA A 88 -1.94 6.93 16.41
CA ALA A 88 -1.24 5.86 15.72
C ALA A 88 -2.03 5.34 14.51
N ALA A 89 -3.33 5.12 14.66
CA ALA A 89 -4.22 4.72 13.56
C ALA A 89 -4.31 5.79 12.47
N ALA A 90 -4.47 7.07 12.85
CA ALA A 90 -4.48 8.19 11.91
C ALA A 90 -3.16 8.29 11.12
N THR A 91 -2.03 8.12 11.81
CA THR A 91 -0.69 8.16 11.21
C THR A 91 -0.50 7.01 10.22
N ALA A 92 -0.90 5.79 10.57
CA ALA A 92 -0.80 4.62 9.69
C ALA A 92 -1.67 4.78 8.43
N ILE A 93 -2.90 5.28 8.56
CA ILE A 93 -3.77 5.54 7.40
C ILE A 93 -3.21 6.66 6.52
N SER A 94 -2.67 7.73 7.12
CA SER A 94 -2.01 8.80 6.37
C SER A 94 -0.79 8.30 5.61
N ALA A 95 0.04 7.46 6.25
CA ALA A 95 1.17 6.80 5.61
C ALA A 95 0.73 5.93 4.43
N PHE A 96 -0.34 5.14 4.59
CA PHE A 96 -0.94 4.35 3.52
C PHE A 96 -1.33 5.22 2.32
N LEU A 97 -2.06 6.32 2.53
CA LEU A 97 -2.52 7.20 1.46
C LEU A 97 -1.34 7.78 0.67
N ARG A 98 -0.30 8.25 1.37
CA ARG A 98 0.91 8.78 0.75
C ARG A 98 1.63 7.73 -0.11
N ILE A 99 1.79 6.51 0.42
CA ILE A 99 2.50 5.42 -0.28
C ILE A 99 1.64 4.91 -1.47
N LYS A 100 0.30 4.90 -1.34
CA LYS A 100 -0.65 4.55 -2.41
C LYS A 100 -0.57 5.49 -3.61
N GLU A 101 -0.50 6.80 -3.37
CA GLU A 101 -0.31 7.79 -4.43
C GLU A 101 1.00 7.54 -5.20
N PHE A 102 2.08 7.27 -4.48
CA PHE A 102 3.38 6.97 -5.07
C PHE A 102 3.34 5.66 -5.87
N ARG A 103 2.68 4.63 -5.36
CA ARG A 103 2.44 3.35 -6.05
C ARG A 103 1.69 3.49 -7.35
N ASN A 104 0.67 4.34 -7.41
CA ASN A 104 -0.06 4.58 -8.67
C ASN A 104 0.85 5.18 -9.74
N ARG A 105 1.75 6.10 -9.36
CA ARG A 105 2.77 6.66 -10.27
C ARG A 105 3.78 5.59 -10.72
N VAL A 106 4.31 4.83 -9.76
CA VAL A 106 5.30 3.76 -10.02
C VAL A 106 4.73 2.66 -10.93
N ILE A 107 3.50 2.22 -10.71
CA ILE A 107 2.85 1.22 -11.58
C ILE A 107 2.57 1.80 -12.96
N HIS A 108 2.07 3.03 -13.04
CA HIS A 108 1.86 3.70 -14.32
C HIS A 108 3.16 3.75 -15.15
N ASP A 109 4.24 4.22 -14.55
CA ASP A 109 5.55 4.36 -15.20
C ASP A 109 6.18 2.99 -15.52
N ALA A 110 5.98 1.97 -14.67
CA ALA A 110 6.48 0.61 -14.92
C ALA A 110 5.69 -0.12 -16.01
N VAL A 111 4.40 0.16 -16.19
CA VAL A 111 3.62 -0.38 -17.32
C VAL A 111 4.02 0.28 -18.64
N GLU A 112 4.41 1.56 -18.60
CA GLU A 112 5.02 2.25 -19.74
C GLU A 112 6.43 1.73 -20.09
N VAL A 113 7.11 1.05 -19.15
CA VAL A 113 8.44 0.47 -19.32
C VAL A 113 8.42 -0.98 -18.87
N GLY A 114 7.95 -1.90 -19.70
CA GLY A 114 7.93 -3.34 -19.42
C GLY A 114 9.24 -3.86 -18.83
N ILE A 115 9.23 -4.22 -17.55
CA ILE A 115 10.37 -4.79 -16.85
C ILE A 115 10.28 -6.32 -16.96
N ASP A 116 11.34 -6.96 -17.45
CA ASP A 116 11.47 -8.42 -17.55
C ASP A 116 11.95 -9.05 -16.22
N PHE A 117 11.82 -10.37 -16.09
CA PHE A 117 12.15 -11.18 -14.92
C PHE A 117 13.60 -10.99 -14.42
N ASP A 118 14.52 -10.64 -15.32
CA ASP A 118 15.93 -10.36 -15.02
C ASP A 118 16.20 -8.92 -14.52
N GLY A 119 15.14 -8.11 -14.32
CA GLY A 119 15.25 -6.69 -13.96
C GLY A 119 15.67 -5.78 -15.11
N LYS A 120 15.69 -6.29 -16.35
CA LYS A 120 15.92 -5.47 -17.54
C LYS A 120 14.65 -4.72 -17.90
N ALA A 121 14.74 -3.39 -17.83
CA ALA A 121 13.69 -2.49 -18.28
C ALA A 121 13.68 -2.41 -19.82
N PHE A 122 12.54 -2.74 -20.43
CA PHE A 122 12.25 -2.53 -21.84
C PHE A 122 11.20 -1.43 -21.95
N ALA A 123 11.41 -0.42 -22.81
CA ALA A 123 10.40 0.61 -23.02
C ALA A 123 9.18 0.02 -23.75
N LEU A 124 8.00 0.01 -23.13
CA LEU A 124 6.75 -0.43 -23.78
C LEU A 124 6.01 0.76 -24.41
N ALA A 125 6.18 1.97 -23.88
CA ALA A 125 5.60 3.21 -24.40
C ALA A 125 6.71 4.15 -24.89
N VAL A 126 6.89 4.20 -26.20
CA VAL A 126 7.74 5.22 -26.84
C VAL A 126 6.92 6.50 -26.93
N GLN A 127 7.03 7.39 -25.94
CA GLN A 127 6.53 8.76 -26.10
C GLN A 127 7.48 9.48 -27.06
N TYR A 128 7.08 9.62 -28.32
CA TYR A 128 7.79 10.44 -29.31
C TYR A 128 7.48 11.91 -29.01
N HIS A 129 8.32 12.57 -28.20
CA HIS A 129 8.24 14.03 -28.05
C HIS A 129 8.99 14.67 -29.22
N ARG A 130 8.32 15.54 -29.98
CA ARG A 130 8.92 16.27 -31.09
C ARG A 130 8.97 17.76 -30.74
N ASP A 131 10.10 18.20 -30.20
CA ASP A 131 10.33 19.60 -29.88
C ASP A 131 10.87 20.33 -31.12
N GLY A 132 9.94 20.83 -31.95
CA GLY A 132 10.27 21.63 -33.14
C GLY A 132 11.11 20.89 -34.19
N LYS A 133 12.30 21.43 -34.50
CA LYS A 133 13.20 20.93 -35.57
C LYS A 133 14.17 19.82 -35.11
N ASN A 134 14.17 19.46 -33.84
CA ASN A 134 15.04 18.40 -33.32
C ASN A 134 14.44 17.01 -33.61
N PRO A 135 15.29 15.98 -33.79
CA PRO A 135 14.84 14.60 -33.90
C PRO A 135 14.09 14.17 -32.63
N SER A 136 13.12 13.28 -32.77
CA SER A 136 12.34 12.78 -31.64
C SER A 136 13.26 12.15 -30.60
N GLU A 137 13.26 12.71 -29.39
CA GLU A 137 14.01 12.15 -28.26
C GLU A 137 13.13 11.11 -27.55
N VAL A 138 13.70 9.94 -27.28
CA VAL A 138 13.04 8.87 -26.53
C VAL A 138 13.14 9.22 -25.04
N TYR A 139 12.03 9.63 -24.44
CA TYR A 139 11.98 9.87 -23.00
C TYR A 139 11.63 8.57 -22.28
N LEU A 140 12.59 8.03 -21.52
CA LEU A 140 12.37 6.87 -20.66
C LEU A 140 12.14 7.36 -19.24
N HIS A 141 10.91 7.25 -18.73
CA HIS A 141 10.68 7.36 -17.29
C HIS A 141 11.32 6.15 -16.60
N ARG A 142 12.47 6.37 -15.95
CA ARG A 142 13.28 5.30 -15.32
C ARG A 142 12.79 5.00 -13.91
N VAL A 143 11.66 4.32 -13.78
CA VAL A 143 11.38 3.59 -12.53
C VAL A 143 12.25 2.33 -12.53
N THR A 144 13.07 2.18 -11.50
CA THR A 144 14.02 1.08 -11.36
C THR A 144 13.41 -0.08 -10.56
N PRO A 145 13.83 -1.34 -10.79
CA PRO A 145 13.43 -2.49 -9.98
C PRO A 145 13.70 -2.29 -8.48
N GLU A 146 14.77 -1.58 -8.12
CA GLU A 146 15.12 -1.21 -6.76
C GLU A 146 14.05 -0.31 -6.14
N GLN A 147 13.57 0.71 -6.84
CA GLN A 147 12.49 1.59 -6.36
C GLN A 147 11.18 0.83 -6.15
N ILE A 148 10.88 -0.14 -7.03
CA ILE A 148 9.70 -1.00 -6.87
C ILE A 148 9.86 -1.90 -5.64
N ALA A 149 11.05 -2.46 -5.43
CA ALA A 149 11.36 -3.32 -4.29
C ALA A 149 11.31 -2.55 -2.96
N ASP A 150 11.88 -1.35 -2.91
CA ASP A 150 11.84 -0.46 -1.74
C ASP A 150 10.39 -0.11 -1.40
N LEU A 151 9.58 0.25 -2.39
CA LEU A 151 8.17 0.55 -2.19
C LEU A 151 7.37 -0.68 -1.73
N ALA A 152 7.69 -1.87 -2.23
CA ALA A 152 7.09 -3.11 -1.75
C ALA A 152 7.43 -3.36 -0.27
N TYR A 153 8.64 -3.01 0.18
CA TYR A 153 9.04 -3.05 1.58
C TYR A 153 8.28 -2.04 2.44
N ASP A 154 8.07 -0.82 1.95
CA ASP A 154 7.29 0.20 2.66
C ASP A 154 5.87 -0.30 2.94
N PHE A 155 5.21 -0.92 1.95
CA PHE A 155 3.91 -1.55 2.16
C PHE A 155 3.98 -2.75 3.11
N TYR A 156 5.05 -3.54 3.06
CA TYR A 156 5.21 -4.69 3.93
C TYR A 156 5.33 -4.30 5.41
N GLU A 157 6.15 -3.30 5.73
CA GLU A 157 6.26 -2.81 7.12
C GLU A 157 4.95 -2.16 7.57
N LEU A 158 4.32 -1.35 6.71
CA LEU A 158 3.00 -0.78 6.99
C LEU A 158 1.93 -1.86 7.26
N CYS A 159 1.97 -3.00 6.56
CA CYS A 159 1.06 -4.11 6.84
C CYS A 159 1.21 -4.62 8.27
N LYS A 160 2.44 -4.73 8.80
CA LYS A 160 2.68 -5.18 10.18
C LYS A 160 2.16 -4.18 11.20
N ASP A 161 2.36 -2.89 10.93
CA ASP A 161 1.86 -1.82 11.79
C ASP A 161 0.34 -1.84 11.85
N LEU A 162 -0.32 -1.97 10.70
CA LEU A 162 -1.78 -2.09 10.62
C LEU A 162 -2.30 -3.37 11.29
N GLU A 163 -1.67 -4.52 11.09
CA GLU A 163 -2.04 -5.77 11.78
C GLU A 163 -1.96 -5.63 13.30
N THR A 164 -0.89 -5.00 13.79
CA THR A 164 -0.70 -4.73 15.22
C THR A 164 -1.78 -3.78 15.75
N LEU A 165 -2.07 -2.70 15.03
CA LEU A 165 -3.12 -1.75 15.39
C LEU A 165 -4.50 -2.40 15.41
N ILE A 166 -4.85 -3.20 14.40
CA ILE A 166 -6.12 -3.95 14.36
C ILE A 166 -6.22 -4.85 15.58
N HIS A 167 -5.16 -5.59 15.90
CA HIS A 167 -5.15 -6.44 17.10
C HIS A 167 -5.39 -5.61 18.38
N THR A 168 -4.68 -4.49 18.54
CA THR A 168 -4.85 -3.60 19.69
C THR A 168 -6.25 -3.00 19.76
N VAL A 169 -6.85 -2.59 18.64
CA VAL A 169 -8.22 -2.05 18.61
C VAL A 169 -9.24 -3.12 18.98
N ARG A 170 -9.12 -4.33 18.42
CA ARG A 170 -10.06 -5.43 18.68
C ARG A 170 -10.08 -5.86 20.14
N HIS A 171 -8.92 -5.94 20.78
CA HIS A 171 -8.78 -6.52 22.12
C HIS A 171 -8.54 -5.48 23.23
N GLY A 172 -8.15 -4.26 22.89
CA GLY A 172 -7.75 -3.23 23.86
C GLY A 172 -8.87 -2.73 24.77
N SER A 173 -10.14 -2.97 24.42
CA SER A 173 -11.29 -2.60 25.25
C SER A 173 -11.71 -3.69 26.25
N ILE A 174 -11.26 -4.95 26.09
CA ILE A 174 -11.71 -6.07 26.93
C ILE A 174 -10.97 -6.10 28.28
N ASP A 175 -9.70 -5.65 28.32
CA ASP A 175 -8.86 -5.76 29.53
C ASP A 175 -9.18 -4.74 30.64
N ARG A 176 -10.19 -3.86 30.50
CA ARG A 176 -10.42 -2.75 31.45
C ARG A 176 -11.87 -2.44 31.79
N MET A 177 -12.78 -3.41 31.63
CA MET A 177 -14.12 -3.36 32.23
C MET A 177 -14.20 -4.16 33.56
N GLU A 178 -13.06 -4.39 34.21
CA GLU A 178 -12.96 -4.83 35.62
C GLU A 178 -12.37 -3.71 36.49
#